data_AF-A0A958JEB8-F1
#
_entry.id   AF-A0A958JEB8-F1
#
_cell.length_a   1.000
_cell.length_b   1.000
_cell.length_c   1.000
_cell.angle_alpha   90.00
_cell.angle_beta   90.00
_cell.angle_gamma   90.00
#
_symmetry.space_group_name_H-M   'P 1'
#
loop_
_entity.id
_entity.type
_entity.pdbx_description
1 polymer ?
#
loop_
_entity_poly.entity_id
_entity_poly.type
_entity_poly.pdbx_seq_one_letter_code
_entity_poly.pdbx_strand_id
1 'polypeptide(L)'
;MGENQSGTEEKSPVAKSGGSSVQPPKRTFTVELLVGVFTLLGVAAFGYQAIGLAGLSVVPKDEYEIFADFDNVSGLKTGAPVEIAGVPIGEVVDIRLKDP
;
A
#
# COMPACT_ATOMS: atom_id res chain seq x y z
N MET A 1 53.34 -10.06 -78.64
CA MET A 1 52.29 -9.14 -79.10
C MET A 1 50.95 -9.81 -78.90
N GLY A 2 50.14 -9.29 -77.98
CA GLY A 2 48.83 -9.79 -77.62
C GLY A 2 48.29 -8.89 -76.51
N GLU A 3 47.40 -8.00 -76.88
CA GLU A 3 46.83 -6.94 -76.06
C GLU A 3 45.71 -7.51 -75.20
N ASN A 4 45.83 -7.40 -73.88
CA ASN A 4 44.74 -7.69 -72.97
C ASN A 4 44.54 -6.47 -72.08
N GLN A 5 43.67 -5.59 -72.58
CA GLN A 5 43.19 -4.38 -71.96
C GLN A 5 42.51 -4.72 -70.63
N SER A 6 43.06 -4.22 -69.53
CA SER A 6 42.41 -4.25 -68.21
C SER A 6 41.75 -2.90 -67.97
N GLY A 7 40.55 -2.75 -68.54
CA GLY A 7 39.59 -1.76 -68.12
C GLY A 7 38.34 -2.49 -67.65
N THR A 8 38.17 -2.61 -66.33
CA THR A 8 36.84 -2.84 -65.76
C THR A 8 36.73 -2.04 -64.49
N GLU A 9 35.78 -1.12 -64.54
CA GLU A 9 35.23 -0.35 -63.45
C GLU A 9 34.96 -1.22 -62.22
N GLU A 10 35.42 -0.80 -61.05
CA GLU A 10 34.74 -1.17 -59.81
C GLU A 10 34.56 0.08 -58.95
N LYS A 11 33.29 0.51 -58.91
CA LYS A 11 32.70 1.52 -58.04
C LYS A 11 33.30 1.54 -56.63
N SER A 12 33.67 2.72 -56.16
CA SER A 12 33.26 3.16 -54.81
C SER A 12 31.87 3.80 -54.90
N PRO A 13 31.04 3.90 -53.83
CA PRO A 13 31.07 3.27 -52.51
C PRO A 13 29.72 2.61 -52.16
N VAL A 14 29.69 1.36 -51.69
CA VAL A 14 28.46 0.82 -51.05
C VAL A 14 28.47 1.23 -49.58
N ALA A 15 27.79 2.35 -49.32
CA ALA A 15 27.37 2.74 -47.98
C ALA A 15 26.57 1.59 -47.35
N LYS A 16 27.14 0.95 -46.33
CA LYS A 16 26.45 0.00 -45.47
C LYS A 16 25.52 0.79 -44.53
N SER A 17 24.38 1.23 -45.07
CA SER A 17 23.21 1.66 -44.30
C SER A 17 22.63 0.41 -43.63
N GLY A 18 23.20 0.06 -42.49
CA GLY A 18 22.68 -0.99 -41.62
C GLY A 18 21.32 -0.55 -41.09
N GLY A 19 20.28 -1.24 -41.55
CA GLY A 19 18.90 -0.95 -41.16
C GLY A 19 18.74 -0.94 -39.65
N SER A 20 18.44 0.23 -39.11
CA SER A 20 17.86 0.39 -37.79
C SER A 20 16.52 -0.34 -37.79
N SER A 21 16.51 -1.54 -37.21
CA SER A 21 15.30 -2.30 -36.91
C SER A 21 14.50 -1.52 -35.86
N VAL A 22 13.64 -0.63 -36.35
CA VAL A 22 12.63 0.06 -35.54
C VAL A 22 11.70 -1.01 -34.98
N GLN A 23 12.01 -1.49 -33.78
CA GLN A 23 11.15 -2.40 -33.05
C GLN A 23 9.90 -1.62 -32.60
N PRO A 24 8.69 -2.05 -32.98
CA PRO A 24 7.48 -1.38 -32.55
C PRO A 24 7.33 -1.46 -31.02
N PRO A 25 6.72 -0.45 -30.38
CA PRO A 25 6.58 -0.41 -28.92
C PRO A 25 5.75 -1.59 -28.44
N LYS A 26 6.38 -2.50 -27.68
CA LYS A 26 5.71 -3.60 -26.99
C LYS A 26 4.78 -3.00 -25.93
N ARG A 27 3.47 -3.11 -26.12
CA ARG A 27 2.45 -2.66 -25.14
C ARG A 27 2.63 -3.47 -23.85
N THR A 28 2.87 -2.78 -22.74
CA THR A 28 3.19 -3.37 -21.43
C THR A 28 1.99 -3.37 -20.48
N PHE A 29 0.84 -3.86 -20.96
CA PHE A 29 -0.39 -3.97 -20.16
C PHE A 29 -0.19 -4.71 -18.83
N THR A 30 0.70 -5.70 -18.82
CA THR A 30 1.08 -6.44 -17.60
C THR A 30 1.70 -5.54 -16.54
N VAL A 31 2.54 -4.58 -16.93
CA VAL A 31 3.22 -3.67 -15.99
C VAL A 31 2.21 -2.66 -15.43
N GLU A 32 1.35 -2.12 -16.29
CA GLU A 32 0.27 -1.21 -15.90
C GLU A 32 -0.67 -1.87 -14.87
N LEU A 33 -1.08 -3.11 -15.12
CA LEU A 33 -1.89 -3.90 -14.20
C LEU A 33 -1.16 -4.19 -12.88
N LEU A 34 0.12 -4.57 -12.94
CA LEU A 34 0.93 -4.88 -11.75
C LEU A 34 1.04 -3.66 -10.83
N VAL A 35 1.30 -2.49 -11.40
CA VAL A 35 1.38 -1.23 -10.63
C VAL A 35 0.03 -0.92 -10.00
N GLY A 36 -1.08 -1.05 -10.75
CA GLY A 36 -2.42 -0.84 -10.21
C GLY A 36 -2.74 -1.74 -9.02
N VAL A 37 -2.48 -3.05 -9.13
CA VAL A 37 -2.67 -4.01 -8.03
C VAL A 37 -1.76 -3.68 -6.85
N PHE A 38 -0.49 -3.37 -7.09
CA PHE A 38 0.45 -2.98 -6.04
C PHE A 38 -0.02 -1.75 -5.27
N THR A 39 -0.45 -0.70 -5.98
CA THR A 39 -0.99 0.52 -5.36
C THR A 39 -2.24 0.23 -4.54
N LEU A 40 -3.18 -0.58 -5.07
CA LEU A 40 -4.41 -0.93 -4.36
C LEU A 40 -4.11 -1.69 -3.06
N LEU A 41 -3.19 -2.67 -3.10
CA LEU A 41 -2.75 -3.42 -1.92
C LEU A 41 -2.07 -2.50 -0.90
N GLY A 42 -1.21 -1.58 -1.36
CA GLY A 42 -0.57 -0.60 -0.49
C GLY A 42 -1.59 0.28 0.22
N VAL A 43 -2.56 0.84 -0.51
CA VAL A 43 -3.64 1.66 0.08
C VAL A 43 -4.48 0.84 1.06
N ALA A 44 -4.83 -0.40 0.73
CA ALA A 44 -5.58 -1.28 1.62
C ALA A 44 -4.80 -1.59 2.92
N ALA A 45 -3.50 -1.86 2.82
CA ALA A 45 -2.64 -2.09 3.98
C ALA A 45 -2.51 -0.85 4.87
N PHE A 46 -2.33 0.33 4.26
CA PHE A 46 -2.32 1.60 5.00
C PHE A 46 -3.65 1.90 5.67
N GLY A 47 -4.77 1.66 4.97
CA GLY A 47 -6.12 1.79 5.54
C GLY A 47 -6.31 0.88 6.76
N TYR A 48 -5.86 -0.37 6.66
CA TYR A 48 -5.90 -1.31 7.78
C TYR A 48 -5.07 -0.84 8.99
N GLN A 49 -3.84 -0.36 8.75
CA GLN A 49 -2.99 0.19 9.83
C GLN A 49 -3.59 1.43 10.49
N ALA A 50 -4.22 2.32 9.71
CA ALA A 50 -4.86 3.51 10.26
C ALA A 50 -5.96 3.16 11.28
N ILE A 51 -6.73 2.09 11.04
CA ILE A 51 -7.76 1.62 11.96
C ILE A 51 -7.14 1.11 13.27
N GLY A 52 -6.07 0.30 13.19
CA GLY A 52 -5.37 -0.22 14.36
C GLY A 52 -4.77 0.89 15.24
N LEU A 53 -4.21 1.95 14.64
CA LEU A 53 -3.69 3.11 15.36
C LEU A 53 -4.78 3.99 15.98
N ALA A 54 -5.99 3.99 15.42
CA ALA A 54 -7.12 4.72 15.96
C ALA A 54 -7.75 4.06 17.20
N GLY A 55 -7.25 2.89 17.63
CA GLY A 55 -7.82 2.12 18.75
C GLY A 55 -9.15 1.43 18.43
N LEU A 56 -9.60 1.51 17.17
CA LEU A 56 -10.81 0.87 16.70
C LEU A 56 -10.57 -0.64 16.58
N SER A 57 -11.08 -1.39 17.56
CA SER A 57 -11.01 -2.86 17.52
C SER A 57 -12.01 -3.39 16.49
N VAL A 58 -11.52 -3.78 15.31
CA VAL A 58 -12.32 -4.42 14.24
C VAL A 58 -12.56 -5.91 14.53
N VAL A 59 -11.75 -6.49 15.42
CA VAL A 59 -11.85 -7.88 15.85
C VAL A 59 -12.72 -7.95 17.11
N PRO A 60 -13.72 -8.83 17.17
CA PRO A 60 -14.47 -9.08 18.40
C PRO A 60 -13.50 -9.56 19.48
N LYS A 61 -13.40 -8.82 20.58
CA LYS A 61 -12.67 -9.27 21.77
C LYS A 61 -13.68 -9.92 22.72
N ASP A 62 -13.24 -10.98 23.41
CA ASP A 62 -14.00 -11.59 24.50
C ASP A 62 -13.95 -10.67 25.75
N GLU A 63 -14.67 -9.56 25.68
CA GLU A 63 -14.82 -8.58 26.76
C GLU A 63 -16.22 -8.70 27.38
N TYR A 64 -16.32 -8.31 28.66
CA TYR A 64 -17.59 -8.28 29.39
C TYR A 64 -17.75 -6.92 30.08
N GLU A 65 -18.98 -6.42 30.09
CA GLU A 65 -19.29 -5.16 30.77
C GLU A 65 -19.44 -5.40 32.29
N ILE A 66 -18.88 -4.49 33.08
CA ILE A 66 -18.99 -4.49 34.53
C ILE A 66 -19.59 -3.15 34.95
N PHE A 67 -20.56 -3.20 35.86
CA PHE A 67 -21.17 -2.02 36.45
C PHE A 67 -20.60 -1.77 37.84
N ALA A 68 -20.28 -0.51 38.14
CA ALA A 68 -19.81 -0.07 39.44
C ALA A 68 -20.46 1.27 39.79
N ASP A 69 -20.91 1.39 41.03
CA ASP A 69 -21.48 2.63 41.58
C ASP A 69 -20.38 3.43 42.28
N PHE A 70 -20.35 4.74 42.06
CA PHE A 70 -19.38 5.67 42.66
C PHE A 70 -20.08 6.92 43.18
N ASP A 71 -19.62 7.44 44.31
CA ASP A 71 -20.13 8.70 44.88
C ASP A 71 -19.69 9.93 44.07
N ASN A 72 -18.54 9.86 43.40
CA ASN A 72 -17.97 10.95 42.60
C ASN A 72 -17.08 10.40 41.48
N VAL A 73 -17.31 10.86 40.24
CA VAL A 73 -16.56 10.49 39.04
C VAL A 73 -15.96 11.71 38.32
N SER A 74 -15.67 12.78 39.05
CA SER A 74 -15.12 14.02 38.51
C SER A 74 -13.83 13.77 37.73
N GLY A 75 -13.80 14.17 36.46
CA GLY A 75 -12.66 13.98 35.57
C GLY A 75 -12.62 12.62 34.86
N LEU A 76 -13.53 11.70 35.18
CA LEU A 76 -13.70 10.46 34.41
C LEU A 76 -14.39 10.75 33.08
N LYS A 77 -13.95 10.07 32.03
CA LYS A 77 -14.50 10.19 30.67
C LYS A 77 -14.64 8.81 30.04
N THR A 78 -15.55 8.69 29.09
CA THR A 78 -15.62 7.54 28.19
C THR A 78 -14.28 7.36 27.45
N GLY A 79 -13.82 6.12 27.31
CA GLY A 79 -12.51 5.75 26.77
C GLY A 79 -11.34 5.96 27.74
N ALA A 80 -11.59 6.31 29.00
CA ALA A 80 -10.54 6.28 30.02
C ALA A 80 -10.08 4.82 30.27
N PRO A 81 -8.77 4.55 30.42
CA PRO A 81 -8.28 3.20 30.66
C PRO A 81 -8.71 2.70 32.05
N VAL A 82 -9.14 1.44 32.11
CA VAL A 82 -9.38 0.71 33.35
C VAL A 82 -8.14 -0.13 33.64
N GLU A 83 -7.55 0.04 34.83
CA GLU A 83 -6.28 -0.57 35.18
C GLU A 83 -6.37 -1.45 36.44
N ILE A 84 -5.65 -2.56 36.45
CA ILE A 84 -5.40 -3.37 37.65
C ILE A 84 -3.90 -3.37 37.92
N ALA A 85 -3.50 -2.91 39.10
CA ALA A 85 -2.09 -2.80 39.49
C ALA A 85 -1.23 -2.03 38.46
N GLY A 86 -1.81 -1.02 37.78
CA GLY A 86 -1.14 -0.21 36.76
C GLY A 86 -1.09 -0.84 35.36
N VAL A 87 -1.74 -1.98 35.15
CA VAL A 87 -1.85 -2.62 33.83
C VAL A 87 -3.22 -2.32 33.24
N PRO A 88 -3.33 -1.72 32.04
CA PRO A 88 -4.60 -1.48 31.38
C PRO A 88 -5.25 -2.81 30.96
N ILE A 89 -6.50 -3.00 31.36
CA ILE A 89 -7.29 -4.21 31.11
C ILE A 89 -8.58 -3.94 30.31
N GLY A 90 -8.94 -2.68 30.10
CA GLY A 90 -10.16 -2.28 29.39
C GLY A 90 -10.35 -0.77 29.38
N GLU A 91 -11.56 -0.31 29.05
CA GLU A 91 -11.90 1.10 28.99
C GLU A 91 -13.32 1.39 29.51
N VAL A 92 -13.54 2.63 29.94
CA VAL A 92 -14.88 3.08 30.35
C VAL A 92 -15.76 3.23 29.11
N VAL A 93 -16.74 2.33 28.97
CA VAL A 93 -17.69 2.35 27.84
C VAL A 93 -18.83 3.35 28.06
N ASP A 94 -19.26 3.54 29.31
CA ASP A 94 -20.44 4.34 29.59
C ASP A 94 -20.44 4.94 31.01
N ILE A 95 -21.08 6.11 31.14
CA ILE A 95 -21.29 6.79 32.43
C ILE A 95 -22.75 7.22 32.50
N ARG A 96 -23.45 6.81 33.57
CA ARG A 96 -24.87 7.11 33.80
C ARG A 96 -25.07 7.59 35.22
N LEU A 97 -25.97 8.56 35.38
CA LEU A 97 -26.52 8.89 36.69
C LEU A 97 -27.64 7.91 36.99
N LYS A 98 -27.52 7.19 38.10
CA LYS A 98 -28.57 6.30 38.58
C LYS A 98 -29.60 7.14 39.32
N ASP A 99 -30.75 7.39 38.69
CA ASP A 99 -31.87 8.01 39.39
C ASP A 99 -32.41 7.02 40.45
N PRO A 100 -32.70 7.51 41.67
CA PRO A 100 -33.11 6.68 42.81
C PRO A 100 -34.50 6.07 42.68
#